data_AF-A0A7J8BW47-F1
#
_entry.id   AF-A0A7J8BW47-F1
#
_cell.length_a   1.000
_cell.length_b   1.000
_cell.length_c   1.000
_cell.angle_alpha   90.00
_cell.angle_beta   90.00
_cell.angle_gamma   90.00
#
_symmetry.space_group_name_H-M   'P 1'
#
loop_
_entity.id
_entity.type
_entity.pdbx_description
1 polymer ?
#
loop_
_entity_poly.entity_id
_entity_poly.type
_entity_poly.pdbx_seq_one_letter_code
_entity_poly.pdbx_strand_id
1 'polypeptide(L)'
;MKFMRGEMTKEDFLQEFGRLCSEISKTSVPVDSFFSLLTSEQVAKQFPVMTEAITQIRAKGLQTAVLSNNFYLSNGKSFLPLDRKQFDVVVESCLEGVCKPDPRIYKLCLERLGLQPSESVFLDDLGQNLKAAASLGIRTIKVDDPEAAVKELETLLGFTLRRVVPDTRPVGKTMEIPHDALKKYLKGLLGTPTTGPLELLQFDHGQSNPTYYIRLADHQLVLRKKPPGTLLPTAHAVEREFR
;
A
#
# COMPACT_ATOMS: atom_id res chain seq x y z
N MET A 1 -7.20 -15.61 -19.28
CA MET A 1 -6.85 -16.31 -18.01
C MET A 1 -5.73 -17.34 -18.16
N LYS A 2 -5.54 -18.03 -19.31
CA LYS A 2 -4.48 -19.04 -19.48
C LYS A 2 -3.09 -18.57 -19.00
N PHE A 3 -2.69 -17.36 -19.38
CA PHE A 3 -1.44 -16.75 -18.92
C PHE A 3 -1.33 -16.64 -17.39
N MET A 4 -2.38 -16.17 -16.72
CA MET A 4 -2.41 -16.08 -15.25
C MET A 4 -2.54 -17.44 -14.55
N ARG A 5 -2.92 -18.51 -15.25
CA ARG A 5 -2.89 -19.88 -14.72
C ARG A 5 -1.58 -20.62 -15.05
N GLY A 6 -0.62 -19.96 -15.67
CA GLY A 6 0.63 -20.59 -16.08
C GLY A 6 0.50 -21.55 -17.27
N GLU A 7 -0.62 -21.52 -17.99
CA GLU A 7 -0.94 -22.40 -19.13
C GLU A 7 -0.45 -21.83 -20.48
N MET A 8 0.22 -20.68 -20.47
CA MET A 8 0.64 -19.93 -21.66
C MET A 8 1.94 -19.19 -21.34
N THR A 9 2.89 -19.19 -22.27
CA THR A 9 4.14 -18.44 -22.12
C THR A 9 3.90 -16.92 -22.25
N LYS A 10 4.86 -16.11 -21.84
CA LYS A 10 4.77 -14.65 -22.03
C LYS A 10 4.79 -14.32 -23.53
N GLU A 11 5.60 -15.01 -24.30
CA GLU A 11 5.77 -14.81 -25.73
C GLU A 11 4.46 -15.11 -26.48
N ASP A 12 3.82 -16.24 -26.18
CA ASP A 12 2.50 -16.58 -26.73
C ASP A 12 1.42 -15.57 -26.31
N PHE A 13 1.47 -15.13 -25.04
CA PHE A 13 0.53 -14.13 -24.54
C PHE A 13 0.70 -12.79 -25.29
N LEU A 14 1.91 -12.32 -25.50
CA LEU A 14 2.19 -11.06 -26.18
C LEU A 14 1.79 -11.12 -27.65
N GLN A 15 2.04 -12.26 -28.32
CA GLN A 15 1.58 -12.45 -29.70
C GLN A 15 0.05 -12.35 -29.79
N GLU A 16 -0.68 -13.08 -28.96
CA GLU A 16 -2.15 -13.10 -28.99
C GLU A 16 -2.76 -11.77 -28.53
N PHE A 17 -2.20 -11.17 -27.47
CA PHE A 17 -2.62 -9.86 -26.98
C PHE A 17 -2.37 -8.76 -28.01
N GLY A 18 -1.20 -8.78 -28.65
CA GLY A 18 -0.84 -7.86 -29.74
C GLY A 18 -1.78 -7.98 -30.93
N ARG A 19 -2.12 -9.21 -31.34
CA ARG A 19 -3.10 -9.48 -32.40
C ARG A 19 -4.46 -8.87 -32.06
N LEU A 20 -4.99 -9.16 -30.88
CA LEU A 20 -6.29 -8.65 -30.43
C LEU A 20 -6.33 -7.12 -30.32
N CYS A 21 -5.30 -6.51 -29.72
CA CYS A 21 -5.20 -5.06 -29.63
C CYS A 21 -5.12 -4.40 -31.01
N SER A 22 -4.41 -5.03 -31.94
CA SER A 22 -4.27 -4.49 -33.30
C SER A 22 -5.56 -4.60 -34.11
N GLU A 23 -6.33 -5.68 -33.91
CA GLU A 23 -7.66 -5.84 -34.51
C GLU A 23 -8.66 -4.80 -34.01
N ILE A 24 -8.69 -4.56 -32.69
CA ILE A 24 -9.59 -3.58 -32.07
C ILE A 24 -9.24 -2.15 -32.50
N SER A 25 -7.95 -1.81 -32.47
CA SER A 25 -7.49 -0.44 -32.74
C SER A 25 -7.32 -0.14 -34.24
N LYS A 26 -7.35 -1.18 -35.10
CA LYS A 26 -7.04 -1.11 -36.54
C LYS A 26 -5.64 -0.53 -36.82
N THR A 27 -4.71 -0.66 -35.87
CA THR A 27 -3.31 -0.22 -36.01
C THR A 27 -2.40 -1.17 -35.24
N SER A 28 -1.10 -1.17 -35.53
CA SER A 28 -0.14 -1.96 -34.77
C SER A 28 0.01 -1.40 -33.34
N VAL A 29 -0.07 -2.29 -32.34
CA VAL A 29 0.06 -1.92 -30.93
C VAL A 29 1.35 -2.55 -30.35
N PRO A 30 2.28 -1.73 -29.80
CA PRO A 30 3.55 -2.23 -29.26
C PRO A 30 3.36 -2.82 -27.84
N VAL A 31 2.83 -4.04 -27.78
CA VAL A 31 2.51 -4.73 -26.51
C VAL A 31 3.73 -5.11 -25.67
N ASP A 32 4.90 -5.30 -26.30
CA ASP A 32 6.16 -5.59 -25.59
C ASP A 32 6.58 -4.42 -24.68
N SER A 33 6.49 -3.20 -25.20
CA SER A 33 6.81 -1.99 -24.45
C SER A 33 5.83 -1.79 -23.30
N PHE A 34 4.54 -2.06 -23.53
CA PHE A 34 3.52 -2.03 -22.48
C PHE A 34 3.82 -3.04 -21.37
N PHE A 35 4.15 -4.28 -21.71
CA PHE A 35 4.46 -5.31 -20.72
C PHE A 35 5.73 -5.00 -19.92
N SER A 36 6.75 -4.46 -20.60
CA SER A 36 7.97 -3.99 -19.95
C SER A 36 7.70 -2.86 -18.96
N LEU A 37 6.82 -1.92 -19.30
CA LEU A 37 6.38 -0.86 -18.40
C LEU A 37 5.57 -1.42 -17.22
N LEU A 38 4.61 -2.31 -17.48
CA LEU A 38 3.76 -2.94 -16.45
C LEU A 38 4.58 -3.67 -15.39
N THR A 39 5.67 -4.32 -15.82
CA THR A 39 6.57 -5.08 -14.94
C THR A 39 7.72 -4.26 -14.37
N SER A 40 7.78 -2.96 -14.66
CA SER A 40 8.82 -2.06 -14.17
C SER A 40 8.56 -1.60 -12.73
N GLU A 41 9.64 -1.28 -12.01
CA GLU A 41 9.57 -0.70 -10.65
C GLU A 41 8.90 0.68 -10.61
N GLN A 42 8.72 1.34 -11.77
CA GLN A 42 8.02 2.61 -11.85
C GLN A 42 6.52 2.45 -11.61
N VAL A 43 5.95 1.32 -12.05
CA VAL A 43 4.51 1.02 -11.96
C VAL A 43 4.22 0.11 -10.77
N ALA A 44 5.11 -0.83 -10.49
CA ALA A 44 4.88 -1.89 -9.52
C ALA A 44 5.44 -1.53 -8.14
N LYS A 45 4.88 -0.49 -7.51
CA LYS A 45 5.27 -0.04 -6.18
C LYS A 45 4.29 -0.50 -5.12
N GLN A 46 4.82 -0.87 -3.95
CA GLN A 46 4.01 -1.13 -2.77
C GLN A 46 3.43 0.18 -2.23
N PHE A 47 2.18 0.12 -1.78
CA PHE A 47 1.57 1.22 -1.04
C PHE A 47 2.09 1.21 0.40
N PRO A 48 2.77 2.28 0.87
CA PRO A 48 3.37 2.29 2.21
C PRO A 48 2.37 1.97 3.33
N VAL A 49 1.14 2.48 3.24
CA VAL A 49 0.07 2.24 4.22
C VAL A 49 -0.30 0.74 4.33
N MET A 50 -0.25 0.00 3.22
CA MET A 50 -0.53 -1.44 3.21
C MET A 50 0.63 -2.23 3.81
N THR A 51 1.86 -1.87 3.46
CA THR A 51 3.07 -2.52 4.01
C THR A 51 3.19 -2.29 5.52
N GLU A 52 2.84 -1.09 5.98
CA GLU A 52 2.77 -0.73 7.39
C GLU A 52 1.68 -1.51 8.12
N ALA A 53 0.48 -1.59 7.54
CA ALA A 53 -0.61 -2.38 8.08
C ALA A 53 -0.23 -3.85 8.25
N ILE A 54 0.40 -4.47 7.24
CA ILE A 54 0.93 -5.85 7.32
C ILE A 54 1.88 -5.99 8.52
N THR A 55 2.79 -5.02 8.70
CA THR A 55 3.75 -5.04 9.82
C THR A 55 3.03 -4.99 11.17
N GLN A 56 2.03 -4.12 11.33
CA GLN A 56 1.26 -4.01 12.58
C GLN A 56 0.40 -5.27 12.85
N ILE A 57 -0.24 -5.83 11.82
CA ILE A 57 -1.02 -7.07 11.91
C ILE A 57 -0.13 -8.21 12.44
N ARG A 58 1.04 -8.39 11.84
CA ARG A 58 2.01 -9.42 12.28
C ARG A 58 2.52 -9.18 13.69
N ALA A 59 2.76 -7.92 14.08
CA ALA A 59 3.18 -7.58 15.44
C ALA A 59 2.11 -7.91 16.49
N LYS A 60 0.83 -8.01 16.10
CA LYS A 60 -0.27 -8.50 16.94
C LYS A 60 -0.44 -10.02 16.91
N GLY A 61 0.43 -10.74 16.21
CA GLY A 61 0.40 -12.21 16.12
C GLY A 61 -0.64 -12.76 15.13
N LEU A 62 -1.23 -11.90 14.29
CA LEU A 62 -2.13 -12.34 13.23
C LEU A 62 -1.33 -12.78 12.00
N GLN A 63 -1.80 -13.84 11.34
CA GLN A 63 -1.18 -14.35 10.11
C GLN A 63 -1.53 -13.46 8.92
N THR A 64 -0.59 -13.35 7.97
CA THR A 64 -0.76 -12.60 6.73
C THR A 64 -0.54 -13.48 5.52
N ALA A 65 -1.35 -13.30 4.48
CA ALA A 65 -1.19 -13.99 3.21
C ALA A 65 -1.34 -13.04 2.03
N VAL A 66 -0.71 -13.40 0.91
CA VAL A 66 -1.00 -12.78 -0.39
C VAL A 66 -1.63 -13.83 -1.32
N LEU A 67 -2.76 -13.47 -1.91
CA LEU A 67 -3.51 -14.29 -2.87
C LEU A 67 -3.66 -13.51 -4.16
N SER A 68 -2.80 -13.77 -5.14
CA SER A 68 -2.69 -12.94 -6.35
C SER A 68 -2.97 -13.74 -7.62
N ASN A 69 -3.76 -13.14 -8.52
CA ASN A 69 -3.77 -13.57 -9.91
C ASN A 69 -2.50 -13.03 -10.55
N ASN A 70 -1.52 -13.90 -10.78
CA ASN A 70 -0.18 -13.53 -11.20
C ASN A 70 0.26 -14.30 -12.45
N PHE A 71 1.40 -13.94 -13.04
CA PHE A 71 1.93 -14.54 -14.26
C PHE A 71 3.46 -14.72 -14.20
N TYR A 72 3.99 -15.52 -15.13
CA TYR A 72 5.43 -15.72 -15.30
C TYR A 72 6.08 -14.63 -16.16
N LEU A 73 7.32 -14.31 -15.83
CA LEU A 73 8.24 -13.52 -16.67
C LEU A 73 9.03 -14.44 -17.61
N SER A 74 9.71 -13.86 -18.61
CA SER A 74 10.57 -14.64 -19.55
C SER A 74 11.69 -15.42 -18.86
N ASN A 75 12.08 -15.05 -17.63
CA ASN A 75 13.10 -15.77 -16.86
C ASN A 75 12.54 -16.96 -16.04
N GLY A 76 11.25 -17.30 -16.23
CA GLY A 76 10.57 -18.39 -15.51
C GLY A 76 10.17 -18.07 -14.07
N LYS A 77 10.51 -16.88 -13.54
CA LYS A 77 10.05 -16.45 -12.21
C LYS A 77 8.67 -15.80 -12.32
N SER A 78 7.85 -15.93 -11.28
CA SER A 78 6.60 -15.18 -11.19
C SER A 78 6.85 -13.70 -10.90
N PHE A 79 6.01 -12.83 -11.45
CA PHE A 79 6.12 -11.39 -11.25
C PHE A 79 5.46 -10.96 -9.94
N LEU A 80 6.17 -11.08 -8.81
CA LEU A 80 5.67 -10.65 -7.50
C LEU A 80 6.55 -9.54 -6.93
N PRO A 81 6.24 -8.25 -7.17
CA PRO A 81 7.01 -7.09 -6.71
C PRO A 81 6.78 -6.79 -5.22
N LEU A 82 6.80 -7.84 -4.38
CA LEU A 82 6.57 -7.81 -2.95
C LEU A 82 7.67 -8.60 -2.23
N ASP A 83 8.00 -8.21 -0.99
CA ASP A 83 8.85 -9.05 -0.16
C ASP A 83 8.01 -10.21 0.39
N ARG A 84 8.25 -11.42 -0.15
CA ARG A 84 7.56 -12.65 0.26
C ARG A 84 7.67 -12.92 1.77
N LYS A 85 8.72 -12.43 2.43
CA LYS A 85 8.92 -12.62 3.89
C LYS A 85 7.92 -11.85 4.75
N GLN A 86 7.17 -10.91 4.16
CA GLN A 86 6.10 -10.18 4.84
C GLN A 86 4.81 -11.01 5.01
N PHE A 87 4.77 -12.21 4.44
CA PHE A 87 3.60 -13.09 4.43
C PHE A 87 3.97 -14.47 4.94
N ASP A 88 3.09 -15.07 5.72
CA ASP A 88 3.22 -16.47 6.15
C ASP A 88 2.86 -17.41 4.98
N VAL A 89 1.93 -16.99 4.12
CA VAL A 89 1.47 -17.75 2.96
C VAL A 89 1.46 -16.87 1.70
N VAL A 90 2.02 -17.40 0.62
CA VAL A 90 1.98 -16.78 -0.71
C VAL A 90 1.29 -17.75 -1.67
N VAL A 91 0.21 -17.30 -2.29
CA VAL A 91 -0.56 -18.06 -3.28
C VAL A 91 -0.63 -17.24 -4.57
N GLU A 92 -0.08 -17.80 -5.64
CA GLU A 92 0.01 -17.15 -6.94
C GLU A 92 -0.64 -18.03 -7.99
N SER A 93 -1.62 -17.49 -8.72
CA SER A 93 -2.43 -18.30 -9.63
C SER A 93 -1.64 -19.04 -10.72
N CYS A 94 -0.52 -18.48 -11.18
CA CYS A 94 0.32 -19.10 -12.19
C CYS A 94 1.12 -20.31 -11.69
N LEU A 95 1.35 -20.39 -10.37
CA LEU A 95 1.96 -21.54 -9.73
C LEU A 95 0.91 -22.63 -9.45
N GLU A 96 -0.30 -22.22 -9.07
CA GLU A 96 -1.36 -23.14 -8.63
C GLU A 96 -2.29 -23.61 -9.76
N GLY A 97 -2.21 -23.01 -10.96
CA GLY A 97 -3.07 -23.36 -12.09
C GLY A 97 -4.53 -22.93 -11.93
N VAL A 98 -4.84 -22.05 -10.97
CA VAL A 98 -6.20 -21.59 -10.68
C VAL A 98 -6.18 -20.11 -10.31
N CYS A 99 -7.16 -19.34 -10.82
CA CYS A 99 -7.27 -17.90 -10.59
C CYS A 99 -8.49 -17.57 -9.74
N LYS A 100 -8.42 -16.48 -8.96
CA LYS A 100 -9.61 -15.76 -8.50
C LYS A 100 -10.47 -15.39 -9.74
N PRO A 101 -11.81 -15.51 -9.69
CA PRO A 101 -12.64 -15.76 -8.51
C PRO A 101 -13.00 -17.25 -8.26
N ASP A 102 -12.23 -18.21 -8.78
CA ASP A 102 -12.50 -19.63 -8.54
C ASP A 102 -12.37 -19.98 -7.03
N PRO A 103 -13.41 -20.55 -6.38
CA PRO A 103 -13.40 -20.87 -4.96
C PRO A 103 -12.21 -21.73 -4.49
N ARG A 104 -11.62 -22.54 -5.38
CA ARG A 104 -10.51 -23.43 -5.05
C ARG A 104 -9.25 -22.67 -4.59
N ILE A 105 -8.98 -21.49 -5.15
CA ILE A 105 -7.77 -20.73 -4.79
C ILE A 105 -7.87 -20.13 -3.37
N TYR A 106 -9.08 -19.73 -2.95
CA TYR A 106 -9.34 -19.22 -1.60
C TYR A 106 -9.23 -20.35 -0.57
N LYS A 107 -9.82 -21.51 -0.87
CA LYS A 107 -9.73 -22.70 -0.02
C LYS A 107 -8.28 -23.15 0.18
N LEU A 108 -7.50 -23.16 -0.90
CA LEU A 108 -6.06 -23.47 -0.83
C LEU A 108 -5.30 -22.50 0.08
N CYS A 109 -5.61 -21.20 -0.01
CA CYS A 109 -4.99 -20.19 0.85
C CYS A 109 -5.34 -20.43 2.33
N LEU A 110 -6.62 -20.66 2.63
CA LEU A 110 -7.11 -20.96 3.98
C LEU A 110 -6.52 -22.25 4.55
N GLU A 111 -6.41 -23.29 3.73
CA GLU A 111 -5.79 -24.57 4.11
C GLU A 111 -4.32 -24.38 4.47
N ARG A 112 -3.55 -23.63 3.66
CA ARG A 112 -2.14 -23.30 3.96
C ARG A 112 -1.98 -22.45 5.22
N LEU A 113 -2.95 -21.58 5.51
CA LEU A 113 -2.98 -20.79 6.74
C LEU A 113 -3.42 -21.60 7.96
N GLY A 114 -4.17 -22.69 7.75
CA GLY A 114 -4.80 -23.46 8.82
C GLY A 114 -6.01 -22.76 9.45
N LEU A 115 -6.74 -21.92 8.70
CA LEU A 115 -7.81 -21.05 9.20
C LEU A 115 -9.18 -21.39 8.60
N GLN A 116 -10.24 -21.12 9.36
CA GLN A 116 -11.61 -21.13 8.82
C GLN A 116 -11.92 -19.84 8.06
N PRO A 117 -12.83 -19.86 7.06
CA PRO A 117 -13.23 -18.65 6.35
C PRO A 117 -13.67 -17.51 7.28
N SER A 118 -14.42 -17.82 8.33
CA SER A 118 -14.93 -16.84 9.30
C SER A 118 -13.85 -16.14 10.14
N GLU A 119 -12.63 -16.69 10.17
CA GLU A 119 -11.48 -16.15 10.90
C GLU A 119 -10.58 -15.28 9.99
N SER A 120 -11.02 -15.03 8.75
CA SER A 120 -10.20 -14.37 7.73
C SER A 120 -10.87 -13.12 7.17
N VAL A 121 -10.02 -12.16 6.79
CA VAL A 121 -10.41 -10.92 6.12
C VAL A 121 -9.66 -10.84 4.80
N PHE A 122 -10.36 -10.64 3.69
CA PHE A 122 -9.81 -10.57 2.36
C PHE A 122 -10.02 -9.19 1.73
N LEU A 123 -8.92 -8.58 1.30
CA LEU A 123 -8.86 -7.28 0.64
C LEU A 123 -8.56 -7.50 -0.85
N ASP A 124 -9.38 -6.92 -1.73
CA ASP A 124 -9.20 -6.99 -3.19
C ASP A 124 -9.89 -5.77 -3.84
N ASP A 125 -9.36 -5.31 -4.97
CA ASP A 125 -9.93 -4.20 -5.75
C ASP A 125 -11.11 -4.68 -6.62
N LEU A 126 -11.13 -5.95 -7.03
CA LEU A 126 -12.13 -6.49 -7.93
C LEU A 126 -13.33 -7.08 -7.18
N GLY A 127 -14.49 -6.46 -7.35
CA GLY A 127 -15.73 -6.89 -6.69
C GLY A 127 -16.13 -8.35 -6.96
N GLN A 128 -15.79 -8.93 -8.12
CA GLN A 128 -16.06 -10.34 -8.40
C GLN A 128 -15.23 -11.29 -7.51
N ASN A 129 -13.99 -10.91 -7.18
CA ASN A 129 -13.12 -11.69 -6.31
C ASN A 129 -13.65 -11.63 -4.87
N LEU A 130 -14.12 -10.47 -4.44
CA LEU A 130 -14.74 -10.30 -3.12
C LEU A 130 -16.03 -11.10 -3.00
N LYS A 131 -16.91 -11.07 -4.02
CA LYS A 131 -18.15 -11.86 -4.01
C LYS A 131 -17.88 -13.36 -3.86
N ALA A 132 -16.85 -13.88 -4.52
CA ALA A 132 -16.45 -15.28 -4.40
C ALA A 132 -15.82 -15.61 -3.02
N ALA A 133 -15.04 -14.70 -2.44
CA ALA A 133 -14.53 -14.87 -1.08
C ALA A 133 -15.69 -14.85 -0.05
N ALA A 134 -16.60 -13.89 -0.17
CA ALA A 134 -17.74 -13.73 0.72
C ALA A 134 -18.69 -14.93 0.69
N SER A 135 -18.89 -15.56 -0.47
CA SER A 135 -19.72 -16.78 -0.57
C SER A 135 -19.14 -17.99 0.16
N LEU A 136 -17.86 -17.94 0.52
CA LEU A 136 -17.19 -18.92 1.37
C LEU A 136 -17.24 -18.58 2.87
N GLY A 137 -17.79 -17.41 3.24
CA GLY A 137 -17.82 -16.93 4.62
C GLY A 137 -16.61 -16.08 5.01
N ILE A 138 -15.75 -15.70 4.06
CA ILE A 138 -14.62 -14.79 4.29
C ILE A 138 -15.15 -13.36 4.43
N ARG A 139 -14.69 -12.63 5.44
CA ARG A 139 -15.00 -11.18 5.56
C ARG A 139 -14.25 -10.43 4.46
N THR A 140 -14.90 -9.50 3.76
CA THR A 140 -14.29 -8.83 2.61
C THR A 140 -14.27 -7.33 2.75
N ILE A 141 -13.20 -6.68 2.27
CA ILE A 141 -13.06 -5.22 2.16
C ILE A 141 -12.67 -4.90 0.72
N LYS A 142 -13.37 -3.97 0.08
CA LYS A 142 -13.06 -3.52 -1.28
C LYS A 142 -12.01 -2.43 -1.25
N VAL A 143 -10.94 -2.59 -2.03
CA VAL A 143 -9.84 -1.62 -2.09
C VAL A 143 -9.98 -0.73 -3.31
N ASP A 144 -10.74 0.37 -3.18
CA ASP A 144 -10.72 1.47 -4.16
C ASP A 144 -9.65 2.51 -3.80
N ASP A 145 -9.46 2.77 -2.50
CA ASP A 145 -8.43 3.64 -1.93
C ASP A 145 -7.72 2.90 -0.78
N PRO A 146 -6.38 2.76 -0.80
CA PRO A 146 -5.65 2.02 0.23
C PRO A 146 -5.81 2.58 1.65
N GLU A 147 -5.88 3.90 1.80
CA GLU A 147 -6.00 4.54 3.12
C GLU A 147 -7.38 4.27 3.75
N ALA A 148 -8.45 4.38 2.95
CA ALA A 148 -9.80 4.04 3.37
C ALA A 148 -9.93 2.55 3.74
N ALA A 149 -9.35 1.65 2.92
CA ALA A 149 -9.39 0.22 3.18
C ALA A 149 -8.65 -0.16 4.49
N VAL A 150 -7.51 0.46 4.77
CA VAL A 150 -6.78 0.23 6.03
C VAL A 150 -7.58 0.74 7.22
N LYS A 151 -8.26 1.90 7.12
CA LYS A 151 -9.13 2.42 8.19
C LYS A 151 -10.34 1.52 8.46
N GLU A 152 -10.94 0.94 7.42
CA GLU A 152 -12.00 -0.05 7.57
C GLU A 152 -11.47 -1.30 8.27
N LEU A 153 -10.28 -1.76 7.89
CA LEU A 153 -9.62 -2.90 8.53
C LEU A 153 -9.27 -2.63 10.00
N GLU A 154 -8.78 -1.43 10.36
CA GLU A 154 -8.57 -1.01 11.75
C GLU A 154 -9.86 -1.12 12.58
N THR A 155 -10.97 -0.65 12.01
CA THR A 155 -12.28 -0.70 12.67
C THR A 155 -12.72 -2.15 12.92
N LEU A 156 -12.47 -3.03 11.95
CA LEU A 156 -12.80 -4.45 12.06
C LEU A 156 -11.93 -5.18 13.08
N LEU A 157 -10.62 -4.90 13.09
CA LEU A 157 -9.65 -5.56 13.95
C LEU A 157 -9.62 -5.00 15.38
N GLY A 158 -10.10 -3.77 15.58
CA GLY A 158 -10.16 -3.11 16.88
C GLY A 158 -8.82 -2.56 17.38
N PHE A 159 -7.83 -2.39 16.50
CA PHE A 159 -6.53 -1.77 16.81
C PHE A 159 -5.97 -1.00 15.62
N THR A 160 -5.04 -0.07 15.88
CA THR A 160 -4.44 0.75 14.83
C THR A 160 -3.41 -0.04 14.02
N LEU A 161 -3.46 0.16 12.71
CA LEU A 161 -2.58 -0.42 11.69
C LEU A 161 -1.56 0.59 11.17
N ARG A 162 -1.59 1.81 11.70
CA ARG A 162 -0.59 2.83 11.46
C ARG A 162 0.44 2.82 12.58
N ARG A 163 1.68 3.13 12.26
CA ARG A 163 2.75 3.26 13.25
C ARG A 163 2.42 4.44 14.15
N VAL A 164 2.31 4.15 15.44
CA VAL A 164 2.27 5.19 16.46
C VAL A 164 3.68 5.79 16.52
N VAL A 165 3.77 7.11 16.32
CA VAL A 165 5.01 7.85 16.59
C VAL A 165 5.02 8.14 18.09
N PRO A 166 5.98 7.59 18.87
CA PRO A 166 6.03 7.81 20.31
C PRO A 166 6.08 9.30 20.67
N ASP A 167 5.52 9.65 21.82
CA ASP A 167 5.49 11.01 22.35
C ASP A 167 4.84 12.02 21.39
N THR A 168 3.89 11.59 20.57
CA THR A 168 3.11 12.46 19.69
C THR A 168 1.62 12.39 19.95
N ARG A 169 0.95 13.50 19.64
CA ARG A 169 -0.49 13.70 19.74
C ARG A 169 -1.03 14.44 18.53
N PRO A 170 -2.36 14.48 18.32
CA PRO A 170 -2.96 15.38 17.35
C PRO A 170 -2.54 16.83 17.60
N VAL A 171 -2.30 17.58 16.51
CA VAL A 171 -1.93 18.99 16.60
C VAL A 171 -3.04 19.77 17.30
N GLY A 172 -2.68 20.53 18.34
CA GLY A 172 -3.65 21.35 19.07
C GLY A 172 -4.12 22.54 18.22
N LYS A 173 -5.38 22.97 18.40
CA LYS A 173 -5.99 24.08 17.62
C LYS A 173 -5.18 25.38 17.61
N THR A 174 -4.52 25.71 18.72
CA THR A 174 -3.68 26.93 18.85
C THR A 174 -2.32 26.81 18.16
N MET A 175 -1.95 25.60 17.73
CA MET A 175 -0.67 25.22 17.16
C MET A 175 -0.82 24.66 15.75
N GLU A 176 -1.99 24.85 15.13
CA GLU A 176 -2.32 24.34 13.80
C GLU A 176 -1.38 24.91 12.74
N ILE A 177 -1.02 24.05 11.79
CA ILE A 177 -0.24 24.43 10.61
C ILE A 177 -1.16 24.27 9.42
N PRO A 178 -1.28 25.27 8.53
CA PRO A 178 -2.12 25.15 7.35
C PRO A 178 -1.66 23.97 6.47
N HIS A 179 -2.45 22.88 6.46
CA HIS A 179 -2.07 21.62 5.82
C HIS A 179 -1.76 21.79 4.33
N ASP A 180 -2.57 22.56 3.58
CA ASP A 180 -2.36 22.75 2.14
C ASP A 180 -1.09 23.55 1.84
N ALA A 181 -0.80 24.59 2.64
CA ALA A 181 0.41 25.39 2.48
C ALA A 181 1.66 24.56 2.82
N LEU A 182 1.61 23.78 3.91
CA LEU A 182 2.68 22.88 4.29
C LEU A 182 2.91 21.80 3.22
N LYS A 183 1.85 21.17 2.72
CA LYS A 183 1.93 20.18 1.64
C LYS A 183 2.55 20.77 0.38
N LYS A 184 2.16 21.99 -0.01
CA LYS A 184 2.74 22.71 -1.16
C LYS A 184 4.22 23.01 -0.95
N TYR A 185 4.60 23.49 0.24
CA TYR A 185 5.99 23.78 0.59
C TYR A 185 6.87 22.52 0.54
N LEU A 186 6.43 21.44 1.18
CA LEU A 186 7.15 20.17 1.21
C LEU A 186 7.31 19.56 -0.19
N LYS A 187 6.30 19.67 -1.05
CA LYS A 187 6.41 19.27 -2.46
C LYS A 187 7.52 20.02 -3.20
N GLY A 188 7.65 21.33 -2.95
CA GLY A 188 8.72 22.13 -3.53
C GLY A 188 10.10 21.77 -2.97
N LEU A 189 10.17 21.48 -1.67
CA LEU A 189 11.43 21.17 -0.97
C LEU A 189 11.97 19.77 -1.31
N LEU A 190 11.11 18.75 -1.30
CA LEU A 190 11.50 17.35 -1.47
C LEU A 190 11.71 16.96 -2.94
N GLY A 191 11.17 17.75 -3.87
CA GLY A 191 11.15 17.41 -5.29
C GLY A 191 10.32 16.15 -5.59
N THR A 192 10.14 15.86 -6.89
CA THR A 192 9.28 14.79 -7.44
C THR A 192 7.79 14.88 -7.06
N PRO A 193 6.88 14.19 -7.77
CA PRO A 193 5.47 14.16 -7.38
C PRO A 193 5.31 13.29 -6.12
N THR A 194 5.38 13.90 -4.94
CA THR A 194 4.95 13.27 -3.70
C THR A 194 3.42 13.20 -3.69
N THR A 195 2.90 12.07 -4.15
CA THR A 195 1.48 11.70 -4.07
C THR A 195 1.24 10.89 -2.81
N GLY A 196 0.54 11.49 -1.85
CA GLY A 196 0.17 10.83 -0.60
C GLY A 196 -0.56 11.77 0.36
N PRO A 197 -1.23 11.21 1.39
CA PRO A 197 -1.73 12.01 2.50
C PRO A 197 -0.57 12.63 3.27
N LEU A 198 -0.80 13.83 3.81
CA LEU A 198 0.08 14.48 4.75
C LEU A 198 -0.40 14.09 6.14
N GLU A 199 0.42 13.34 6.88
CA GLU A 199 0.21 13.14 8.31
C GLU A 199 1.03 14.17 9.08
N LEU A 200 0.37 14.81 10.05
CA LEU A 200 0.95 15.83 10.90
C LEU A 200 0.57 15.52 12.35
N LEU A 201 1.58 15.21 13.17
CA LEU A 201 1.44 15.00 14.60
C LEU A 201 2.32 15.99 15.35
N GLN A 202 1.90 16.39 16.54
CA GLN A 202 2.67 17.27 17.42
C GLN A 202 3.36 16.41 18.49
N PHE A 203 4.66 16.61 18.71
CA PHE A 203 5.33 15.99 19.85
C PHE A 203 4.82 16.59 21.17
N ASP A 204 4.73 15.76 22.21
CA ASP A 204 4.29 16.15 23.56
C ASP A 204 5.32 17.06 24.26
N HIS A 205 6.58 17.01 23.80
CA HIS A 205 7.68 17.85 24.23
C HIS A 205 7.98 19.00 23.25
N GLY A 206 8.85 19.94 23.63
CA GLY A 206 9.23 21.07 22.78
C GLY A 206 8.35 22.31 22.95
N GLN A 207 7.94 22.64 24.17
CA GLN A 207 7.13 23.85 24.46
C GLN A 207 7.80 25.14 23.97
N SER A 208 9.12 25.25 24.10
CA SER A 208 9.88 26.42 23.62
C SER A 208 9.98 26.50 22.11
N ASN A 209 9.88 25.36 21.41
CA ASN A 209 9.99 25.23 19.96
C ASN A 209 9.05 24.12 19.49
N PRO A 210 7.76 24.42 19.25
CA PRO A 210 6.77 23.42 18.85
C PRO A 210 7.33 22.50 17.76
N THR A 211 7.37 21.21 18.06
CA THR A 211 7.99 20.20 17.21
C THR A 211 6.92 19.26 16.70
N TYR A 212 6.98 18.95 15.42
CA TYR A 212 5.96 18.22 14.70
C TYR A 212 6.60 17.07 13.93
N TYR A 213 5.99 15.90 14.00
CA TYR A 213 6.26 14.82 13.08
C TYR A 213 5.44 15.05 11.80
N ILE A 214 6.10 14.92 10.67
CA ILE A 214 5.49 14.99 9.34
C ILE A 214 5.79 13.70 8.61
N ARG A 215 4.76 13.08 8.05
CA ARG A 215 4.92 12.05 7.03
C ARG A 215 4.21 12.47 5.76
N LEU A 216 4.94 12.45 4.65
CA LEU A 216 4.43 12.72 3.31
C LEU A 216 4.99 11.69 2.35
N ALA A 217 4.12 10.80 1.86
CA ALA A 217 4.53 9.60 1.13
C ALA A 217 5.59 8.80 1.93
N ASP A 218 6.78 8.60 1.38
CA ASP A 218 7.88 7.84 2.01
C ASP A 218 8.79 8.71 2.88
N HIS A 219 8.58 10.03 2.90
CA HIS A 219 9.40 10.95 3.68
C HIS A 219 8.87 11.10 5.11
N GLN A 220 9.77 10.94 6.08
CA GLN A 220 9.53 11.26 7.47
C GLN A 220 10.42 12.43 7.87
N LEU A 221 9.81 13.49 8.38
CA LEU A 221 10.46 14.74 8.71
C LEU A 221 10.07 15.18 10.12
N VAL A 222 10.96 15.95 10.74
CA VAL A 222 10.66 16.68 11.97
C VAL A 222 10.66 18.16 11.63
N LEU A 223 9.51 18.82 11.79
CA LEU A 223 9.40 20.26 11.64
C LEU A 223 9.45 20.90 13.02
N ARG A 224 10.35 21.86 13.21
CA ARG A 224 10.39 22.71 14.41
C ARG A 224 9.90 24.10 14.01
N LYS A 225 8.94 24.62 14.77
CA LYS A 225 8.39 25.97 14.58
C LYS A 225 8.80 26.85 15.75
N LYS A 226 8.93 28.14 15.50
CA LYS A 226 8.92 29.16 16.55
C LYS A 226 7.54 29.17 17.23
N PRO A 227 7.45 29.24 18.57
CA PRO A 227 6.18 29.31 19.27
C PRO A 227 5.43 30.60 18.88
N PRO A 228 4.08 30.59 18.87
CA PRO A 228 3.31 31.81 18.71
C PRO A 228 3.55 32.77 19.89
N GLY A 229 3.67 34.07 19.62
CA GLY A 229 3.91 35.11 20.62
C GLY A 229 5.36 35.61 20.71
N THR A 230 5.63 36.51 21.66
CA THR A 230 6.97 37.06 21.89
C THR A 230 7.82 36.04 22.63
N LEU A 231 8.96 35.66 22.05
CA LEU A 231 9.94 34.79 22.73
C LEU A 231 10.45 35.48 24.00
N LEU A 232 10.49 34.73 25.11
CA LEU A 232 11.18 35.20 26.31
C LEU A 232 12.69 35.34 26.02
N PRO A 233 13.40 36.29 26.64
CA PRO A 233 14.82 36.57 26.36
C PRO A 233 15.77 35.36 26.49
N THR A 234 15.36 34.35 27.26
CA THR A 234 16.14 33.12 27.54
C THR A 234 15.74 31.93 26.67
N ALA A 235 14.75 32.07 25.78
CA ALA A 235 14.29 30.98 24.93
C ALA A 235 15.25 30.71 23.75
N HIS A 236 15.58 29.44 23.52
CA HIS A 236 16.43 29.01 22.41
C HIS A 236 15.76 29.26 21.05
N ALA A 237 16.43 29.99 20.15
CA ALA A 237 15.87 30.38 18.86
C ALA A 237 16.11 29.31 17.77
N VAL A 238 15.03 28.72 17.23
CA VAL A 238 15.06 27.73 16.12
C VAL A 238 15.82 28.23 14.89
N GLU A 239 15.81 29.55 14.66
CA GLU A 239 16.44 30.20 13.51
C GLU A 239 17.95 29.91 13.40
N ARG A 240 18.59 29.45 14.50
CA ARG A 240 20.02 29.08 14.53
C ARG A 240 20.30 27.62 14.12
N GLU A 241 19.27 26.81 13.95
CA GLU A 241 19.38 25.39 13.63
C GLU A 241 19.15 25.08 12.15
N PHE A 242 18.68 26.04 11.36
CA PHE A 242 18.46 25.87 9.92
C PHE A 242 19.80 25.94 9.16
N ARG A 243 20.21 24.83 8.54
CA ARG A 243 21.24 24.76 7.51
C ARG A 243 20.70 24.00 6.31
#